data_AF-A0A0A2ZY75-F1
#
_entry.id   AF-A0A0A2ZY75-F1
#
_cell.length_a   1.000
_cell.length_b   1.000
_cell.length_c   1.000
_cell.angle_alpha   90.00
_cell.angle_beta   90.00
_cell.angle_gamma   90.00
#
_symmetry.space_group_name_H-M   'P 1'
#
loop_
_entity.id
_entity.type
_entity.pdbx_description
1 polymer ?
#
loop_
_entity_poly.entity_id
_entity_poly.type
_entity_poly.pdbx_seq_one_letter_code
_entity_poly.pdbx_strand_id
1 'polypeptide(L)'
;MVTPETEKALLEEVLFGDQYAVDAALVLGRVSQIMDDLIDKDRELTKEEIAAAFYQCLITLPSNPFYVQNIGVIGPSLYTVFADYLASTEMEHYSDHDKNLAFVLRDSLAGVVTLFACILGGYEYGWSVSAKIRQFFHDETLEDYKGGLE
;
A
#
# COMPACT_ATOMS: atom_id res chain seq x y z
N MET A 1 -10.66 -9.18 8.43
CA MET A 1 -10.54 -7.79 8.89
C MET A 1 -9.10 -7.52 9.29
N VAL A 2 -8.44 -6.66 8.53
CA VAL A 2 -7.06 -6.21 8.78
C VAL A 2 -7.04 -5.30 10.01
N THR A 3 -6.20 -5.64 10.99
CA THR A 3 -5.86 -4.81 12.15
C THR A 3 -4.36 -4.51 12.16
N PRO A 4 -3.89 -3.46 12.86
CA PRO A 4 -2.46 -3.15 12.96
C PRO A 4 -1.61 -4.34 13.45
N GLU A 5 -2.14 -5.14 14.37
CA GLU A 5 -1.45 -6.32 14.90
C GLU A 5 -1.34 -7.43 13.86
N THR A 6 -2.43 -7.70 13.13
CA THR A 6 -2.44 -8.72 12.08
C THR A 6 -1.61 -8.30 10.86
N GLU A 7 -1.63 -7.01 10.51
CA GLU A 7 -0.83 -6.43 9.43
C GLU A 7 0.66 -6.59 9.76
N LYS A 8 1.05 -6.17 10.97
CA LYS A 8 2.42 -6.33 11.42
C LYS A 8 2.84 -7.81 11.43
N ALA A 9 1.99 -8.71 11.93
CA ALA A 9 2.29 -10.14 11.96
C ALA A 9 2.48 -10.73 10.54
N LEU A 10 1.65 -10.33 9.57
CA LEU A 10 1.85 -10.72 8.18
C LEU A 10 3.19 -10.20 7.66
N LEU A 11 3.47 -8.91 7.84
CA LEU A 11 4.70 -8.28 7.35
C LEU A 11 5.94 -8.93 7.97
N GLU A 12 5.93 -9.20 9.28
CA GLU A 12 7.01 -9.94 9.95
C GLU A 12 7.19 -11.34 9.36
N GLU A 13 6.11 -12.03 8.99
CA GLU A 13 6.20 -13.36 8.36
C GLU A 13 6.79 -13.27 6.94
N VAL A 14 6.23 -12.44 6.06
CA VAL A 14 6.59 -12.40 4.63
C VAL A 14 7.89 -11.64 4.35
N LEU A 15 8.40 -10.90 5.34
CA LEU A 15 9.66 -10.15 5.25
C LEU A 15 10.74 -10.73 6.18
N PHE A 16 10.63 -12.00 6.56
CA PHE A 16 11.62 -12.72 7.38
C PHE A 16 11.98 -12.03 8.71
N GLY A 17 11.05 -11.24 9.27
CA GLY A 17 11.27 -10.45 10.48
C GLY A 17 12.26 -9.30 10.33
N ASP A 18 12.63 -8.92 9.10
CA ASP A 18 13.48 -7.74 8.84
C ASP A 18 12.75 -6.47 9.28
N GLN A 19 13.17 -5.93 10.42
CA GLN A 19 12.48 -4.82 11.06
C GLN A 19 12.51 -3.54 10.21
N TYR A 20 13.57 -3.32 9.42
CA TYR A 20 13.62 -2.13 8.56
C TYR A 20 12.65 -2.24 7.38
N ALA A 21 12.52 -3.42 6.77
CA ALA A 21 11.54 -3.67 5.72
C ALA A 21 10.11 -3.59 6.25
N VAL A 22 9.84 -4.18 7.41
CA VAL A 22 8.54 -4.12 8.10
C VAL A 22 8.17 -2.68 8.43
N ASP A 23 9.08 -1.91 9.05
CA ASP A 23 8.84 -0.51 9.38
C ASP A 23 8.59 0.33 8.13
N ALA A 24 9.33 0.09 7.05
CA ALA A 24 9.11 0.79 5.79
C ALA A 24 7.73 0.48 5.20
N ALA A 25 7.30 -0.79 5.20
CA ALA A 25 5.99 -1.21 4.69
C ALA A 25 4.86 -0.58 5.53
N LEU A 26 4.97 -0.62 6.86
CA LEU A 26 4.01 0.00 7.76
C LEU A 26 3.93 1.53 7.59
N VAL A 27 5.07 2.20 7.34
CA VAL A 27 5.06 3.64 7.05
C VAL A 27 4.33 3.92 5.72
N LEU A 28 4.61 3.13 4.67
CA LEU A 28 3.94 3.28 3.38
C LEU A 28 2.42 3.07 3.49
N GLY A 29 1.97 2.03 4.20
CA GLY A 29 0.55 1.78 4.43
C GLY A 29 -0.15 2.89 5.23
N ARG A 30 0.50 3.45 6.25
CA ARG A 30 -0.06 4.61 6.98
C ARG A 30 -0.16 5.85 6.10
N VAL A 31 0.88 6.14 5.32
CA VAL A 31 0.88 7.29 4.41
C VAL A 31 -0.22 7.14 3.35
N SER A 32 -0.42 5.94 2.82
CA SER A 32 -1.48 5.70 1.84
C SER A 32 -2.87 5.90 2.44
N GLN A 33 -3.12 5.41 3.66
CA GLN A 33 -4.39 5.67 4.37
C GLN A 33 -4.65 7.17 4.58
N ILE A 34 -3.64 7.94 4.99
CA ILE A 34 -3.79 9.40 5.14
C ILE A 34 -4.07 10.09 3.79
N MET A 35 -3.45 9.60 2.70
CA MET A 35 -3.72 10.12 1.37
C MET A 35 -5.16 9.83 0.94
N ASP A 36 -5.66 8.63 1.19
CA ASP A 36 -7.04 8.20 0.92
C ASP A 36 -8.05 9.08 1.68
N ASP A 37 -7.88 9.19 3.00
CA ASP A 37 -8.68 10.05 3.87
C ASP A 37 -8.75 11.51 3.37
N LEU A 38 -7.65 12.04 2.81
CA LEU A 38 -7.58 13.41 2.28
C LEU A 38 -8.35 13.57 0.96
N ILE A 39 -8.34 12.56 0.10
CA ILE A 39 -8.89 12.63 -1.26
C ILE A 39 -10.38 12.32 -1.23
N ASP A 40 -10.76 11.24 -0.54
CA ASP A 40 -12.15 10.78 -0.42
C ASP A 40 -12.94 11.64 0.57
N LYS A 41 -12.23 12.32 1.48
CA LYS A 41 -12.80 13.17 2.55
C LYS A 41 -13.71 12.40 3.50
N ASP A 42 -13.44 11.11 3.68
CA ASP A 42 -14.19 10.21 4.56
C ASP A 42 -14.13 10.64 6.03
N ARG A 43 -13.04 11.29 6.44
CA ARG A 43 -12.91 11.86 7.78
C ARG A 43 -12.14 13.18 7.81
N GLU A 44 -12.44 14.00 8.81
CA GLU A 44 -11.63 15.18 9.11
C GLU A 44 -10.31 14.76 9.74
N LEU A 45 -9.20 15.08 9.07
CA LEU A 45 -7.85 14.89 9.59
C LEU A 45 -7.36 16.10 10.37
N THR A 46 -6.66 15.83 11.47
CA THR A 46 -5.98 16.86 12.26
C THR A 46 -4.73 17.38 11.54
N LYS A 47 -4.27 18.57 11.93
CA LYS A 47 -3.02 19.15 11.40
C LYS A 47 -1.83 18.26 11.75
N GLU A 48 -1.88 17.62 12.90
CA GLU A 48 -0.86 16.73 13.43
C GLU A 48 -0.75 15.44 12.62
N GLU A 49 -1.88 14.83 12.24
CA GLU A 49 -1.89 13.64 11.36
C GLU A 49 -1.30 13.94 9.97
N ILE A 50 -1.71 15.06 9.37
CA ILE A 50 -1.18 15.50 8.08
C ILE A 50 0.33 15.75 8.19
N ALA A 51 0.77 16.53 9.19
CA ALA A 51 2.18 16.82 9.40
C ALA A 51 3.01 15.54 9.65
N ALA A 52 2.45 14.57 10.37
CA ALA A 52 3.10 13.28 10.61
C ALA A 52 3.28 12.46 9.32
N ALA A 53 2.30 12.44 8.42
CA ALA A 53 2.43 11.77 7.13
C ALA A 53 3.54 12.42 6.27
N PHE A 54 3.59 13.75 6.20
CA PHE A 54 4.70 14.44 5.51
C PHE A 54 6.06 14.15 6.16
N TYR A 55 6.15 14.13 7.50
CA TYR A 55 7.38 13.76 8.19
C TYR A 55 7.79 12.32 7.88
N GLN A 56 6.82 11.40 7.81
CA GLN A 56 7.06 10.01 7.45
C GLN A 56 7.65 9.87 6.04
N CYS A 57 7.10 10.59 5.05
CA CYS A 57 7.60 10.57 3.67
C CYS A 57 8.97 11.24 3.51
N LEU A 58 9.18 12.39 4.15
CA LEU A 58 10.34 13.24 3.91
C LEU A 58 11.53 12.88 4.80
N ILE A 59 11.27 12.31 5.99
CA ILE A 59 12.29 12.06 7.01
C ILE A 59 12.36 10.58 7.38
N THR A 60 11.24 9.96 7.77
CA THR A 60 11.27 8.56 8.26
C THR A 60 11.68 7.56 7.18
N LEU A 61 11.02 7.56 6.01
CA LEU A 61 11.35 6.65 4.91
C LEU A 61 12.78 6.88 4.38
N PRO A 62 13.23 8.12 4.09
CA PRO A 62 14.60 8.36 3.64
C PRO A 62 15.68 8.09 4.70
N SER A 63 15.29 7.93 5.97
CA SER A 63 16.21 7.51 7.04
C SER A 63 16.21 5.99 7.27
N ASN A 64 15.30 5.24 6.64
CA ASN A 64 15.19 3.79 6.80
C ASN A 64 16.28 3.07 5.96
N PRO A 65 17.17 2.27 6.57
CA PRO A 65 18.27 1.62 5.84
C PRO A 65 17.82 0.71 4.70
N PHE A 66 16.76 -0.08 4.90
CA PHE A 66 16.23 -0.97 3.86
C PHE A 66 15.71 -0.16 2.67
N TYR A 67 14.94 0.91 2.94
CA TYR A 67 14.40 1.78 1.90
C TYR A 67 15.51 2.47 1.09
N VAL A 68 16.50 3.04 1.77
CA VAL A 68 17.62 3.76 1.13
C VAL A 68 18.46 2.83 0.26
N GLN A 69 18.78 1.64 0.75
CA GLN A 69 19.60 0.67 0.00
C GLN A 69 18.90 0.17 -1.26
N ASN A 70 17.57 0.12 -1.26
CA ASN A 70 16.76 -0.45 -2.34
C ASN A 70 15.96 0.60 -3.13
N ILE A 71 16.23 1.90 -2.93
CA ILE A 71 15.45 2.98 -3.56
C ILE A 71 15.45 2.93 -5.09
N GLY A 72 16.51 2.39 -5.68
CA GLY A 72 16.62 2.22 -7.13
C GLY A 72 15.56 1.30 -7.74
N VAL A 73 14.98 0.40 -6.96
CA VAL A 73 13.88 -0.48 -7.40
C VAL A 73 12.55 -0.13 -6.73
N ILE A 74 12.57 0.36 -5.48
CA ILE A 74 11.37 0.77 -4.75
C ILE A 74 10.76 2.03 -5.37
N GLY A 75 11.58 3.04 -5.71
CA GLY A 75 11.12 4.32 -6.24
C GLY A 75 10.27 4.20 -7.50
N PRO A 76 10.74 3.49 -8.55
CA PRO A 76 9.93 3.24 -9.74
C PRO A 76 8.62 2.49 -9.43
N SER A 77 8.63 1.53 -8.50
CA SER A 77 7.41 0.83 -8.10
C SER A 77 6.41 1.76 -7.41
N LEU A 78 6.87 2.65 -6.54
CA LEU A 78 6.01 3.64 -5.87
C LEU A 78 5.43 4.66 -6.85
N TYR A 79 6.17 5.02 -7.90
CA TYR A 79 5.64 5.85 -8.98
C TYR A 79 4.43 5.18 -9.65
N THR A 80 4.55 3.90 -10.00
CA THR A 80 3.42 3.15 -10.60
C THR A 80 2.23 3.06 -9.65
N VAL A 81 2.45 2.74 -8.37
CA VAL A 81 1.38 2.70 -7.36
C VAL A 81 0.65 4.04 -7.25
N PHE A 82 1.39 5.15 -7.23
CA PHE A 82 0.77 6.48 -7.18
C PHE A 82 -0.05 6.79 -8.44
N ALA A 83 0.46 6.43 -9.62
CA ALA A 83 -0.28 6.59 -10.87
C ALA A 83 -1.54 5.70 -10.93
N ASP A 84 -1.44 4.45 -10.49
CA ASP A 84 -2.55 3.50 -10.42
C ASP A 84 -3.65 4.01 -9.49
N TYR A 85 -3.28 4.58 -8.34
CA TYR A 85 -4.23 5.17 -7.39
C TYR A 85 -4.95 6.42 -7.96
N LEU A 86 -4.23 7.32 -8.63
CA LEU A 86 -4.87 8.46 -9.29
C LEU A 86 -5.82 7.99 -10.41
N ALA A 87 -5.42 6.97 -11.16
CA ALA A 87 -6.29 6.39 -12.18
C ALA A 87 -7.53 5.71 -11.54
N SER A 88 -7.38 4.99 -10.43
CA SER A 88 -8.51 4.33 -9.78
C SER A 88 -9.57 5.34 -9.33
N THR A 89 -9.16 6.42 -8.66
CA THR A 89 -10.07 7.48 -8.19
C THR A 89 -10.79 8.18 -9.34
N GLU A 90 -10.12 8.40 -10.47
CA GLU A 90 -10.77 8.96 -11.67
C GLU A 90 -11.78 7.97 -12.30
N MET A 91 -11.41 6.68 -12.36
CA MET A 91 -12.19 5.63 -13.02
C MET A 91 -13.49 5.25 -12.29
N GLU A 92 -13.58 5.52 -10.98
CA GLU A 92 -14.80 5.33 -10.18
C GLU A 92 -16.00 6.11 -10.71
N HIS A 93 -15.77 7.20 -11.44
CA HIS A 93 -16.81 8.09 -11.96
C HIS A 93 -17.27 7.75 -13.39
N TYR A 94 -16.77 6.66 -13.99
CA TYR A 94 -17.06 6.28 -15.37
C TYR A 94 -17.96 5.05 -15.49
N SER A 95 -17.66 4.15 -16.43
CA SER A 95 -18.49 2.98 -16.73
C SER A 95 -18.37 1.89 -15.65
N ASP A 96 -19.29 0.93 -15.65
CA ASP A 96 -19.20 -0.25 -14.79
C ASP A 96 -17.89 -1.04 -15.00
N HIS A 97 -17.39 -1.06 -16.24
CA HIS A 97 -16.10 -1.67 -16.55
C HIS A 97 -14.94 -0.89 -15.91
N ASP A 98 -15.00 0.43 -15.94
CA ASP A 98 -13.97 1.28 -15.33
C ASP A 98 -13.97 1.13 -13.80
N LYS A 99 -15.14 1.02 -13.17
CA LYS A 99 -15.26 0.69 -11.74
C LYS A 99 -14.61 -0.67 -11.39
N ASN A 100 -14.74 -1.68 -12.26
CA ASN A 100 -14.02 -2.95 -12.06
C ASN A 100 -12.50 -2.78 -12.11
N LEU A 101 -12.00 -1.89 -12.96
CA LEU A 101 -10.57 -1.61 -13.07
C LEU A 101 -10.08 -0.78 -11.89
N ALA A 102 -10.84 0.21 -11.45
CA ALA A 102 -10.55 1.01 -10.25
C ALA A 102 -10.35 0.12 -9.01
N PHE A 103 -11.24 -0.87 -8.83
CA PHE A 103 -11.13 -1.88 -7.77
C PHE A 103 -9.81 -2.67 -7.81
N VAL A 104 -9.31 -3.00 -9.00
CA VAL A 104 -8.03 -3.72 -9.13
C VAL A 104 -6.83 -2.80 -8.90
N LEU A 105 -6.89 -1.57 -9.40
CA LEU A 105 -5.78 -0.61 -9.35
C LEU A 105 -5.53 -0.07 -7.93
N ARG A 106 -6.57 0.07 -7.10
CA ARG A 106 -6.42 0.52 -5.72
C ARG A 106 -5.61 -0.44 -4.83
N ASP A 107 -5.51 -1.73 -5.20
CA ASP A 107 -4.66 -2.73 -4.52
C ASP A 107 -3.17 -2.66 -4.91
N SER A 108 -2.77 -1.72 -5.76
CA SER A 108 -1.41 -1.68 -6.33
C SER A 108 -0.31 -1.60 -5.25
N LEU A 109 -0.57 -0.95 -4.11
CA LEU A 109 0.40 -0.83 -3.01
C LEU A 109 0.80 -2.19 -2.40
N ALA A 110 -0.08 -3.18 -2.37
CA ALA A 110 0.26 -4.53 -1.90
C ALA A 110 1.38 -5.18 -2.76
N GLY A 111 1.52 -4.75 -4.02
CA GLY A 111 2.62 -5.12 -4.89
C GLY A 111 3.99 -4.68 -4.38
N VAL A 112 4.09 -3.58 -3.62
CA VAL A 112 5.34 -3.11 -3.03
C VAL A 112 5.81 -4.03 -1.91
N VAL A 113 4.89 -4.58 -1.11
CA VAL A 113 5.23 -5.59 -0.10
C VAL A 113 5.74 -6.87 -0.77
N THR A 114 5.16 -7.25 -1.91
CA THR A 114 5.66 -8.36 -2.73
C THR A 114 7.08 -8.08 -3.26
N LEU A 115 7.36 -6.84 -3.69
CA LEU A 115 8.70 -6.40 -4.07
C LEU A 115 9.67 -6.51 -2.88
N PHE A 116 9.26 -6.14 -1.66
CA PHE A 116 10.10 -6.25 -0.47
C PHE A 116 10.44 -7.72 -0.17
N ALA A 117 9.45 -8.61 -0.25
CA ALA A 117 9.67 -10.06 -0.14
C ALA A 117 10.65 -10.57 -1.21
N CYS A 118 10.55 -10.06 -2.45
CA CYS A 118 11.49 -10.39 -3.53
C CYS A 118 12.92 -9.90 -3.24
N ILE A 119 13.08 -8.70 -2.68
CA ILE A 119 14.40 -8.14 -2.32
C ILE A 119 15.08 -9.02 -1.24
N LEU A 120 14.32 -9.48 -0.25
CA LEU A 120 14.86 -10.27 0.87
C LEU A 120 15.03 -11.75 0.54
N GLY A 121 14.07 -12.36 -0.14
CA GLY A 121 14.01 -13.81 -0.39
C GLY A 121 14.29 -14.24 -1.83
N GLY A 122 14.51 -13.30 -2.75
CA GLY A 122 14.62 -13.56 -4.18
C GLY A 122 13.26 -13.66 -4.89
N TYR A 123 13.30 -13.69 -6.23
CA TYR A 123 12.09 -13.61 -7.06
C TYR A 123 11.13 -14.78 -6.86
N GLU A 124 11.63 -16.00 -6.70
CA GLU A 124 10.79 -17.20 -6.48
C GLU A 124 9.99 -17.08 -5.18
N TYR A 125 10.64 -16.59 -4.11
CA TYR A 125 9.96 -16.37 -2.84
C TYR A 125 8.90 -15.28 -2.97
N GLY A 126 9.25 -14.12 -3.55
CA GLY A 126 8.30 -13.04 -3.79
C GLY A 126 7.05 -13.51 -4.55
N TRP A 127 7.23 -14.33 -5.59
CA TRP A 127 6.10 -14.95 -6.31
C TRP A 127 5.27 -15.86 -5.41
N SER A 128 5.91 -16.72 -4.62
CA SER A 128 5.22 -17.67 -3.74
C SER A 128 4.33 -17.02 -2.68
N VAL A 129 4.69 -15.82 -2.19
CA VAL A 129 3.93 -15.11 -1.15
C VAL A 129 2.99 -14.03 -1.70
N SER A 130 3.10 -13.69 -2.99
CA SER A 130 2.33 -12.61 -3.62
C SER A 130 0.81 -12.74 -3.47
N ALA A 131 0.27 -13.94 -3.69
CA ALA A 131 -1.16 -14.20 -3.55
C ALA A 131 -1.63 -14.02 -2.10
N LYS A 132 -0.84 -14.51 -1.14
CA LYS A 132 -1.12 -14.36 0.30
C LYS A 132 -1.15 -12.89 0.72
N ILE A 133 -0.19 -12.10 0.24
CA ILE A 133 -0.10 -10.66 0.53
C ILE A 133 -1.37 -9.94 0.05
N ARG A 134 -1.76 -10.15 -1.22
CA ARG A 134 -2.96 -9.50 -1.78
C ARG A 134 -4.24 -9.91 -1.08
N GLN A 135 -4.40 -11.21 -0.82
CA GLN A 135 -5.57 -11.72 -0.11
C GLN A 135 -5.71 -11.15 1.31
N PHE A 136 -4.59 -10.77 1.94
CA PHE A 136 -4.63 -10.16 3.26
C PHE A 136 -5.06 -8.69 3.20
N PHE A 137 -4.48 -7.89 2.30
CA PHE A 137 -4.78 -6.45 2.21
C PHE A 137 -6.11 -6.15 1.51
N HIS A 138 -6.56 -7.06 0.63
CA HIS A 138 -7.74 -6.89 -0.20
C HIS A 138 -8.93 -7.74 0.30
N ASP A 139 -9.46 -7.40 1.49
CA ASP A 139 -10.57 -8.15 2.16
C ASP A 139 -11.97 -7.70 1.72
N GLU A 140 -12.08 -6.63 0.91
CA GLU A 140 -13.34 -6.13 0.35
C GLU A 140 -13.71 -6.86 -0.95
N THR A 141 -15.00 -7.18 -1.15
CA THR A 141 -15.47 -7.75 -2.42
C THR A 141 -15.76 -6.66 -3.45
N LEU A 142 -15.71 -7.01 -4.74
CA LEU A 142 -16.03 -6.07 -5.83
C LEU A 142 -17.46 -5.50 -5.70
N GLU A 143 -18.40 -6.31 -5.23
CA GLU A 143 -19.80 -5.90 -5.06
C GLU A 143 -19.94 -4.92 -3.90
N ASP A 144 -19.27 -5.18 -2.77
CA ASP A 144 -19.29 -4.26 -1.61
C ASP A 144 -18.68 -2.90 -1.99
N TYR A 145 -17.53 -2.92 -2.67
CA TYR A 145 -16.86 -1.72 -3.17
C TYR A 145 -17.77 -0.90 -4.09
N LYS A 146 -18.38 -1.55 -5.10
CA LYS A 146 -19.29 -0.87 -6.02
C LYS A 146 -20.52 -0.30 -5.33
N GLY A 147 -21.05 -1.01 -4.32
CA GLY A 147 -22.16 -0.53 -3.51
C GLY A 147 -21.84 0.75 -2.72
N GLY A 148 -20.55 1.03 -2.44
CA GLY A 148 -20.09 2.28 -1.83
C GLY A 148 -19.97 3.46 -2.80
N LEU A 149 -20.02 3.23 -4.12
CA LEU A 149 -19.86 4.27 -5.15
C LEU A 149 -21.20 4.85 -5.67
N GLU A 150 -22.35 4.34 -5.19
CA GLU A 150 -23.70 4.78 -5.58
C GLU A 150 -24.28 5.82 -4.61
#